data_AF-A0A841QJ91-F1
#
_entry.id   AF-A0A841QJ91-F1
#
_cell.length_a   1.000
_cell.length_b   1.000
_cell.length_c   1.000
_cell.angle_alpha   90.00
_cell.angle_beta   90.00
_cell.angle_gamma   90.00
#
_symmetry.space_group_name_H-M   'P 1'
#
loop_
_entity.id
_entity.type
_entity.pdbx_description
1 polymer ?
#
loop_
_entity_poly.entity_id
_entity_poly.type
_entity_poly.pdbx_seq_one_letter_code
_entity_poly.pdbx_strand_id
1 'polypeptide(L)'
;MTTSIERRIFLSASIPLPSRNAIYFNTADIIAIRDAIRALTIVIVESGIQLIFGGHPAISPMIRLQIAQAGIPVGDKVVMYQSRFFKRQFPEDNKMFERVILTDTVNDNRELSLAHMRNIMMQGPFLGGIFIGGMEGVEEEYKIFCNTNPGVPVFPVASTGAAARNIYYSNLKFQNDYPELQSEISYINLIRRIVGLTSP
;
A
#
# COMPACT_ATOMS: atom_id res chain seq x y z
N MET A 1 28.18 13.40 0.45
CA MET A 1 27.78 11.99 0.59
C MET A 1 26.40 11.85 -0.01
N THR A 2 26.34 11.47 -1.29
CA THR A 2 25.11 11.27 -2.06
C THR A 2 24.56 9.88 -1.72
N THR A 3 23.69 9.82 -0.73
CA THR A 3 23.04 8.57 -0.30
C THR A 3 22.06 8.12 -1.38
N SER A 4 22.39 6.99 -2.01
CA SER A 4 21.51 5.95 -2.56
C SER A 4 20.14 6.42 -3.08
N ILE A 5 19.89 6.25 -4.38
CA ILE A 5 18.52 6.23 -4.93
C ILE A 5 17.68 5.28 -4.06
N GLU A 6 16.80 5.85 -3.23
CA GLU A 6 16.08 5.07 -2.24
C GLU A 6 15.07 4.18 -2.96
N ARG A 7 15.29 2.87 -2.87
CA ARG A 7 14.42 1.85 -3.46
C ARG A 7 13.11 1.79 -2.68
N ARG A 8 12.07 2.46 -3.17
CA ARG A 8 10.77 2.59 -2.48
C ARG A 8 9.65 1.83 -3.19
N ILE A 9 8.80 1.18 -2.42
CA ILE A 9 7.52 0.61 -2.87
C ILE A 9 6.39 1.35 -2.19
N PHE A 10 5.42 1.79 -2.98
CA PHE A 10 4.17 2.33 -2.47
C PHE A 10 3.16 1.21 -2.21
N LEU A 11 2.46 1.25 -1.08
CA LEU A 11 1.35 0.38 -0.76
C LEU A 11 0.08 1.18 -0.54
N SER A 12 -0.95 0.84 -1.31
CA SER A 12 -2.32 1.28 -1.12
C SER A 12 -3.19 0.06 -0.82
N ALA A 13 -3.76 0.00 0.39
CA ALA A 13 -4.60 -1.12 0.79
C ALA A 13 -5.68 -0.72 1.79
N SER A 14 -6.81 -1.42 1.72
CA SER A 14 -7.82 -1.41 2.78
C SER A 14 -8.66 -2.69 2.74
N ILE A 15 -9.47 -2.90 3.78
CA ILE A 15 -10.38 -4.05 3.88
C ILE A 15 -11.80 -3.54 3.69
N PRO A 16 -12.54 -3.99 2.66
CA PRO A 16 -13.94 -3.65 2.48
C PRO A 16 -14.79 -4.06 3.70
N LEU A 17 -15.66 -3.16 4.14
CA LEU A 17 -16.61 -3.45 5.21
C LEU A 17 -17.96 -3.88 4.61
N PRO A 18 -18.70 -4.81 5.23
CA PRO A 18 -20.01 -5.25 4.73
C PRO A 18 -21.04 -4.12 4.57
N SER A 19 -20.89 -3.02 5.30
CA SER A 19 -21.77 -1.84 5.25
C SER A 19 -21.46 -0.87 4.11
N ARG A 20 -20.47 -1.19 3.27
CA ARG A 20 -19.99 -0.34 2.16
C ARG A 20 -20.48 -0.87 0.81
N ASN A 21 -20.11 -0.18 -0.27
CA ASN A 21 -20.57 -0.50 -1.62
C ASN A 21 -20.27 -1.97 -1.98
N ALA A 22 -21.31 -2.70 -2.37
CA ALA A 22 -21.26 -4.11 -2.70
C ALA A 22 -20.27 -4.44 -3.83
N ILE A 23 -19.93 -3.47 -4.70
CA ILE A 23 -18.94 -3.66 -5.77
C ILE A 23 -17.57 -4.10 -5.22
N TYR A 24 -17.19 -3.63 -4.04
CA TYR A 24 -15.94 -4.00 -3.39
C TYR A 24 -16.11 -5.24 -2.52
N PHE A 25 -17.18 -5.28 -1.71
CA PHE A 25 -17.39 -6.36 -0.75
C PHE A 25 -17.65 -7.72 -1.41
N ASN A 26 -18.45 -7.76 -2.48
CA ASN A 26 -18.87 -9.02 -3.11
C ASN A 26 -17.71 -9.84 -3.70
N THR A 27 -16.59 -9.17 -4.00
CA THR A 27 -15.42 -9.83 -4.58
C THR A 27 -14.25 -9.90 -3.59
N ALA A 28 -14.36 -9.29 -2.42
CA ALA A 28 -13.27 -9.20 -1.45
C ALA A 28 -12.97 -10.56 -0.84
N ASP A 29 -11.70 -10.96 -0.89
CA ASP A 29 -11.21 -12.09 -0.10
C ASP A 29 -10.39 -11.54 1.06
N ILE A 30 -10.99 -11.51 2.26
CA ILE A 30 -10.37 -10.95 3.46
C ILE A 30 -9.14 -11.75 3.89
N ILE A 31 -9.13 -13.07 3.66
CA ILE A 31 -7.99 -13.94 3.99
C ILE A 31 -6.84 -13.61 3.06
N ALA A 32 -7.11 -13.56 1.74
CA ALA A 32 -6.16 -13.14 0.73
C ALA A 32 -5.55 -11.76 0.99
N ILE A 33 -6.38 -10.76 1.35
CA ILE A 33 -5.90 -9.41 1.68
C ILE A 33 -4.90 -9.46 2.85
N ARG A 34 -5.25 -10.18 3.92
CA ARG A 34 -4.37 -10.30 5.10
C ARG A 34 -3.06 -11.01 4.77
N ASP A 35 -3.13 -12.09 4.02
CA ASP A 35 -1.97 -12.86 3.62
C ASP A 35 -1.06 -12.08 2.66
N ALA A 36 -1.62 -11.30 1.74
CA ALA A 36 -0.88 -10.43 0.85
C ALA A 36 -0.13 -9.32 1.62
N ILE A 37 -0.78 -8.67 2.59
CA ILE A 37 -0.16 -7.66 3.46
C ILE A 37 0.96 -8.27 4.31
N ARG A 38 0.73 -9.48 4.86
CA ARG A 38 1.74 -10.22 5.61
C ARG A 38 2.95 -10.53 4.74
N ALA A 39 2.73 -11.13 3.57
CA ALA A 39 3.78 -11.47 2.61
C ALA A 39 4.60 -10.26 2.20
N LEU A 40 3.94 -9.15 1.87
CA LEU A 40 4.60 -7.90 1.54
C LEU A 40 5.49 -7.40 2.68
N THR A 41 4.97 -7.39 3.90
CA THR A 41 5.74 -6.92 5.06
C THR A 41 6.98 -7.78 5.29
N ILE A 42 6.87 -9.12 5.20
CA ILE A 42 8.00 -10.04 5.32
C ILE A 42 9.07 -9.75 4.27
N VAL A 43 8.69 -9.67 2.99
CA VAL A 43 9.64 -9.41 1.90
C VAL A 43 10.33 -8.06 2.08
N ILE A 44 9.61 -7.02 2.49
CA ILE A 44 10.20 -5.71 2.75
C ILE A 44 11.22 -5.78 3.88
N VAL A 45 10.88 -6.42 5.01
CA VAL A 45 11.78 -6.55 6.18
C VAL A 45 13.07 -7.29 5.81
N GLU A 46 12.95 -8.39 5.03
CA GLU A 46 14.05 -9.20 4.52
C GLU A 46 14.90 -8.49 3.45
N SER A 47 14.38 -7.40 2.86
CA SER A 47 15.01 -6.67 1.76
C SER A 47 15.72 -5.37 2.19
N GLY A 48 16.34 -4.71 1.22
CA GLY A 48 16.84 -3.34 1.33
C GLY A 48 15.90 -2.28 0.74
N ILE A 49 14.58 -2.56 0.66
CA ILE A 49 13.56 -1.69 0.08
C ILE A 49 12.77 -1.02 1.20
N GLN A 50 12.39 0.24 0.96
CA GLN A 50 11.53 1.02 1.84
C GLN A 50 10.06 0.90 1.40
N LEU A 51 9.17 0.62 2.35
CA LEU A 51 7.72 0.60 2.17
C LEU A 51 7.11 1.94 2.60
N ILE A 52 6.35 2.56 1.70
CA ILE A 52 5.61 3.81 1.94
C ILE A 52 4.11 3.50 1.88
N PHE A 53 3.35 3.89 2.90
CA PHE A 53 1.90 3.68 2.94
C PHE A 53 1.17 4.70 3.82
N GLY A 54 -0.14 4.85 3.63
CA GLY A 54 -0.99 5.66 4.49
C GLY A 54 -1.43 4.91 5.75
N GLY A 55 -1.60 5.62 6.88
CA GLY A 55 -2.01 5.05 8.16
C GLY A 55 -3.46 4.56 8.22
N HIS A 56 -3.78 3.53 7.43
CA HIS A 56 -5.12 2.96 7.35
C HIS A 56 -5.41 2.09 8.59
N PRO A 57 -6.50 2.32 9.35
CA PRO A 57 -6.76 1.64 10.62
C PRO A 57 -6.79 0.11 10.57
N ALA A 58 -7.16 -0.47 9.42
CA ALA A 58 -7.16 -1.91 9.22
C ALA A 58 -5.81 -2.49 8.77
N ILE A 59 -4.92 -1.70 8.18
CA ILE A 59 -3.67 -2.16 7.58
C ILE A 59 -2.48 -1.93 8.51
N SER A 60 -2.41 -0.75 9.14
CA SER A 60 -1.34 -0.40 10.08
C SER A 60 -1.13 -1.46 11.18
N PRO A 61 -2.17 -2.01 11.85
CA PRO A 61 -1.97 -3.04 12.85
C PRO A 61 -1.38 -4.35 12.29
N MET A 62 -1.70 -4.70 11.04
CA MET A 62 -1.23 -5.93 10.40
C MET A 62 0.26 -5.84 10.06
N ILE A 63 0.69 -4.71 9.49
CA ILE A 63 2.10 -4.44 9.19
C ILE A 63 2.89 -4.42 10.51
N ARG A 64 2.38 -3.72 11.53
CA ARG A 64 3.01 -3.66 12.85
C ARG A 64 3.22 -5.05 13.46
N LEU A 65 2.19 -5.90 13.44
CA LEU A 65 2.26 -7.25 14.00
C LEU A 65 3.40 -8.06 13.35
N GLN A 66 3.55 -7.96 12.03
CA GLN A 66 4.62 -8.68 11.32
C GLN A 66 6.01 -8.15 11.65
N ILE A 67 6.16 -6.82 11.76
CA ILE A 67 7.42 -6.19 12.17
C ILE A 67 7.82 -6.65 13.58
N ALA A 68 6.87 -6.62 14.53
CA ALA A 68 7.10 -7.06 15.90
C ALA A 68 7.49 -8.55 15.97
N GLN A 69 6.86 -9.40 15.14
CA GLN A 69 7.18 -10.83 15.05
C GLN A 69 8.57 -11.11 14.46
N ALA A 70 9.05 -10.27 13.55
CA ALA A 70 10.38 -10.41 12.98
C ALA A 70 11.49 -10.08 14.00
N GLY A 71 11.19 -9.30 15.04
CA GLY A 71 12.15 -8.93 16.10
C GLY A 71 13.29 -8.02 15.62
N ILE A 72 13.18 -7.46 14.41
CA ILE A 72 14.20 -6.61 13.78
C ILE A 72 13.66 -5.17 13.75
N PRO A 73 14.40 -4.18 14.28
CA PRO A 73 14.06 -2.78 14.10
C PRO A 73 13.98 -2.44 12.62
N VAL A 74 12.87 -1.86 12.19
CA VAL A 74 12.66 -1.52 10.77
C VAL A 74 13.11 -0.11 10.45
N GLY A 75 13.28 0.76 11.44
CA GLY A 75 13.72 2.15 11.27
C GLY A 75 12.99 2.84 10.13
N ASP A 76 13.77 3.36 9.18
CA ASP A 76 13.26 4.02 7.99
C ASP A 76 12.79 3.06 6.88
N LYS A 77 12.83 1.73 7.05
CA LYS A 77 12.32 0.78 6.02
C LYS A 77 10.81 0.78 5.89
N VAL A 78 10.06 1.16 6.93
CA VAL A 78 8.59 1.20 6.88
C VAL A 78 8.13 2.57 7.33
N VAL A 79 7.68 3.37 6.36
CA VAL A 79 7.31 4.77 6.56
C VAL A 79 5.81 4.93 6.39
N MET A 80 5.14 5.30 7.47
CA MET A 80 3.71 5.57 7.47
C MET A 80 3.43 7.07 7.35
N TYR A 81 2.58 7.45 6.41
CA TYR A 81 2.05 8.81 6.29
C TYR A 81 0.70 8.93 6.97
N GLN A 82 0.52 10.00 7.75
CA GLN A 82 -0.72 10.24 8.46
C GLN A 82 -1.04 11.75 8.52
N SER A 83 -2.23 12.14 8.07
CA SER A 83 -2.67 13.52 8.20
C SER A 83 -3.01 13.87 9.64
N ARG A 84 -2.56 15.05 10.10
CA ARG A 84 -2.89 15.62 11.41
C ARG A 84 -4.39 15.84 11.62
N PHE A 85 -5.18 15.85 10.54
CA PHE A 85 -6.65 15.93 10.62
C PHE A 85 -7.22 14.78 11.45
N PHE A 86 -6.62 13.59 11.36
CA PHE A 86 -7.10 12.39 12.04
C PHE A 86 -6.49 12.19 13.44
N LYS A 87 -5.82 13.20 14.03
CA LYS A 87 -5.11 13.07 15.32
C LYS A 87 -5.92 12.43 16.44
N ARG A 88 -7.22 12.75 16.53
CA ARG A 88 -8.12 12.20 17.57
C ARG A 88 -8.46 10.73 17.39
N GLN A 89 -8.18 10.17 16.21
CA GLN A 89 -8.46 8.79 15.82
C GLN A 89 -7.17 8.01 15.55
N PHE A 90 -6.00 8.55 15.88
CA PHE A 90 -4.74 7.81 15.71
C PHE A 90 -4.81 6.52 16.53
N PRO A 91 -4.74 5.34 15.89
CA PRO A 91 -4.64 4.10 16.62
C PRO A 91 -3.42 4.15 17.54
N GLU A 92 -3.47 3.46 18.68
CA GLU A 92 -2.30 3.30 19.56
C GLU A 92 -1.10 2.71 18.79
N ASP A 93 -1.36 1.93 17.74
CA ASP A 93 -0.35 1.39 16.84
C ASP A 93 0.50 2.47 16.16
N ASN A 94 0.01 3.69 15.96
CA ASN A 94 0.80 4.78 15.36
C ASN A 94 2.02 5.14 16.21
N LYS A 95 1.95 4.98 17.54
CA LYS A 95 3.09 5.23 18.45
C LYS A 95 4.18 4.16 18.34
N MET A 96 3.86 3.04 17.70
CA MET A 96 4.70 1.85 17.63
C MET A 96 5.42 1.71 16.29
N PHE A 97 5.12 2.58 15.32
CA PHE A 97 5.91 2.71 14.10
C PHE A 97 7.13 3.59 14.37
N GLU A 98 8.31 3.09 14.03
CA GLU A 98 9.57 3.82 14.19
C GLU A 98 9.60 5.10 13.33
N ARG A 99 8.92 5.09 12.17
CA ARG A 99 8.86 6.23 11.25
C ARG A 99 7.43 6.57 10.83
N VAL A 100 6.90 7.64 11.41
CA VAL A 100 5.60 8.25 11.02
C VAL A 100 5.81 9.68 10.54
N ILE A 101 5.40 9.96 9.31
CA ILE A 101 5.42 11.31 8.73
C ILE A 101 4.03 11.93 8.86
N LEU A 102 3.95 12.99 9.65
CA LEU A 102 2.72 13.75 9.87
C LEU A 102 2.61 14.90 8.87
N THR A 103 1.50 14.93 8.11
CA THR A 103 1.18 16.04 7.19
C THR A 103 0.16 16.97 7.82
N ASP A 104 0.21 18.25 7.48
CA ASP A 104 -0.64 19.26 8.11
C ASP A 104 -2.09 19.18 7.66
N THR A 105 -2.98 19.78 8.46
CA THR A 105 -4.38 19.96 8.11
C THR A 105 -4.50 21.06 7.07
N VAL A 106 -5.37 20.87 6.08
CA VAL A 106 -5.70 21.88 5.07
C VAL A 106 -7.12 22.36 5.31
N ASN A 107 -7.25 23.61 5.74
CA ASN A 107 -8.54 24.30 5.98
C ASN A 107 -9.51 23.54 6.90
N ASP A 108 -8.98 22.71 7.81
CA ASP A 108 -9.75 21.77 8.64
C ASP A 108 -10.76 20.92 7.83
N ASN A 109 -10.43 20.65 6.57
CA ASN A 109 -11.25 19.89 5.66
C ASN A 109 -10.64 18.50 5.47
N ARG A 110 -11.45 17.46 5.71
CA ARG A 110 -11.03 16.06 5.62
C ARG A 110 -10.46 15.71 4.25
N GLU A 111 -11.16 16.06 3.18
CA GLU A 111 -10.80 15.70 1.81
C GLU A 111 -9.54 16.43 1.35
N LEU A 112 -9.46 17.74 1.60
CA LEU A 112 -8.27 18.53 1.28
C LEU A 112 -7.04 18.06 2.06
N SER A 113 -7.19 17.73 3.34
CA SER A 113 -6.11 17.22 4.18
C SER A 113 -5.63 15.84 3.72
N LEU A 114 -6.57 14.96 3.31
CA LEU A 114 -6.25 13.64 2.77
C LEU A 114 -5.56 13.73 1.40
N ALA A 115 -6.06 14.59 0.51
CA ALA A 115 -5.45 14.83 -0.79
C ALA A 115 -4.03 15.41 -0.65
N HIS A 116 -3.84 16.37 0.24
CA HIS A 116 -2.52 16.92 0.57
C HIS A 116 -1.56 15.84 1.06
N MET A 117 -2.01 14.96 1.98
CA MET A 117 -1.22 13.83 2.46
C MET A 117 -0.82 12.89 1.33
N ARG A 118 -1.78 12.49 0.47
CA ARG A 118 -1.53 11.59 -0.67
C ARG A 118 -0.51 12.17 -1.65
N ASN A 119 -0.64 13.45 -1.96
CA ASN A 119 0.29 14.14 -2.86
C ASN A 119 1.72 14.14 -2.31
N ILE A 120 1.92 14.39 -1.01
CA ILE A 120 3.25 14.31 -0.40
C ILE A 120 3.76 12.87 -0.34
N MET A 121 2.90 11.94 0.09
CA MET A 121 3.25 10.53 0.27
C MET A 121 3.76 9.88 -1.01
N MET A 122 3.23 10.29 -2.17
CA MET A 122 3.55 9.73 -3.47
C MET A 122 4.64 10.52 -4.22
N GLN A 123 5.31 11.48 -3.56
CA GLN A 123 6.47 12.17 -4.12
C GLN A 123 7.76 11.37 -3.90
N GLY A 124 8.48 11.10 -5.00
CA GLY A 124 9.82 10.54 -4.97
C GLY A 124 10.00 9.38 -5.94
N PRO A 125 11.22 8.86 -6.08
CA PRO A 125 11.45 7.70 -6.92
C PRO A 125 10.80 6.47 -6.28
N PHE A 126 9.93 5.81 -7.05
CA PHE A 126 9.35 4.53 -6.69
C PHE A 126 9.79 3.46 -7.68
N LEU A 127 10.04 2.28 -7.14
CA LEU A 127 10.27 1.06 -7.91
C LEU A 127 8.94 0.48 -8.42
N GLY A 128 7.86 0.70 -7.68
CA GLY A 128 6.53 0.22 -8.02
C GLY A 128 5.47 0.62 -7.01
N GLY A 129 4.20 0.54 -7.41
CA GLY A 129 3.04 0.66 -6.53
C GLY A 129 2.28 -0.66 -6.42
N ILE A 130 1.97 -1.11 -5.20
CA ILE A 130 1.23 -2.35 -4.94
C ILE A 130 -0.14 -1.99 -4.35
N PHE A 131 -1.20 -2.55 -4.93
CA PHE A 131 -2.59 -2.28 -4.56
C PHE A 131 -3.26 -3.59 -4.11
N ILE A 132 -3.75 -3.63 -2.87
CA ILE A 132 -4.28 -4.86 -2.25
C ILE A 132 -5.67 -4.60 -1.70
N GLY A 133 -6.64 -5.44 -2.09
CA GLY A 133 -8.04 -5.33 -1.68
C GLY A 133 -8.60 -3.95 -2.00
N GLY A 134 -9.18 -3.30 -0.99
CA GLY A 134 -9.49 -1.88 -1.06
C GLY A 134 -10.91 -1.52 -1.46
N MET A 135 -11.23 -0.24 -1.32
CA MET A 135 -12.46 0.38 -1.80
C MET A 135 -12.13 1.63 -2.63
N GLU A 136 -13.02 2.62 -2.72
CA GLU A 136 -12.85 3.84 -3.52
C GLU A 136 -11.51 4.55 -3.29
N GLY A 137 -11.03 4.57 -2.04
CA GLY A 137 -9.76 5.21 -1.69
C GLY A 137 -8.54 4.56 -2.37
N VAL A 138 -8.57 3.25 -2.64
CA VAL A 138 -7.49 2.55 -3.34
C VAL A 138 -7.51 2.87 -4.84
N GLU A 139 -8.70 2.99 -5.44
CA GLU A 139 -8.83 3.42 -6.85
C GLU A 139 -8.41 4.88 -7.05
N GLU A 140 -8.70 5.75 -6.08
CA GLU A 140 -8.22 7.14 -6.05
C GLU A 140 -6.69 7.20 -5.95
N GLU A 141 -6.11 6.45 -5.01
CA GLU A 141 -4.66 6.41 -4.80
C GLU A 141 -3.93 5.84 -6.02
N TYR A 142 -4.50 4.84 -6.68
CA TYR A 142 -3.99 4.32 -7.96
C TYR A 142 -3.91 5.42 -9.03
N LYS A 143 -4.97 6.21 -9.22
CA LYS A 143 -4.99 7.30 -10.20
C LYS A 143 -3.95 8.37 -9.86
N ILE A 144 -3.86 8.76 -8.59
CA ILE A 144 -2.88 9.77 -8.13
C ILE A 144 -1.45 9.23 -8.34
N PHE A 145 -1.20 7.97 -8.01
CA PHE A 145 0.12 7.37 -8.14
C PHE A 145 0.58 7.31 -9.59
N CYS A 146 -0.26 6.84 -10.51
CA CYS A 146 0.04 6.79 -11.95
C CYS A 146 0.32 8.18 -12.54
N ASN A 147 -0.42 9.20 -12.09
CA ASN A 147 -0.22 10.58 -12.54
C ASN A 147 1.06 11.21 -11.99
N THR A 148 1.41 10.89 -10.73
CA THR A 148 2.57 11.48 -10.03
C THR A 148 3.87 10.77 -10.41
N ASN A 149 3.81 9.48 -10.75
CA ASN A 149 4.95 8.62 -11.02
C ASN A 149 4.83 7.96 -12.41
N PRO A 150 4.86 8.75 -13.50
CA PRO A 150 4.69 8.22 -14.86
C PRO A 150 5.80 7.22 -15.21
N GLY A 151 5.42 6.06 -15.72
CA GLY A 151 6.35 4.99 -16.11
C GLY A 151 6.76 4.05 -14.99
N VAL A 152 6.39 4.32 -13.74
CA VAL A 152 6.60 3.39 -12.62
C VAL A 152 5.56 2.26 -12.71
N PRO A 153 5.96 0.98 -12.63
CA PRO A 153 5.02 -0.14 -12.72
C PRO A 153 4.09 -0.20 -11.51
N VAL A 154 2.88 -0.68 -11.74
CA VAL A 154 1.82 -0.80 -10.74
C VAL A 154 1.23 -2.20 -10.76
N PHE A 155 0.97 -2.74 -9.56
CA PHE A 155 0.65 -4.13 -9.35
C PHE A 155 -0.65 -4.25 -8.54
N PRO A 156 -1.82 -4.16 -9.21
CA PRO A 156 -3.09 -4.46 -8.58
C PRO A 156 -3.25 -5.97 -8.34
N VAL A 157 -3.12 -6.41 -7.10
CA VAL A 157 -3.19 -7.84 -6.72
C VAL A 157 -4.65 -8.32 -6.77
N ALA A 158 -5.12 -8.61 -7.98
CA ALA A 158 -6.51 -8.93 -8.29
C ALA A 158 -7.04 -10.19 -7.58
N SER A 159 -6.17 -11.13 -7.22
CA SER A 159 -6.54 -12.32 -6.43
C SER A 159 -7.05 -11.97 -5.03
N THR A 160 -6.78 -10.76 -4.53
CA THR A 160 -7.34 -10.26 -3.26
C THR A 160 -8.75 -9.65 -3.39
N GLY A 161 -9.25 -9.50 -4.62
CA GLY A 161 -10.57 -8.95 -4.88
C GLY A 161 -10.68 -7.44 -4.74
N ALA A 162 -11.92 -6.95 -4.62
CA ALA A 162 -12.27 -5.57 -4.32
C ALA A 162 -11.66 -4.54 -5.29
N ALA A 163 -11.24 -3.36 -4.81
CA ALA A 163 -10.70 -2.29 -5.67
C ALA A 163 -9.49 -2.75 -6.50
N ALA A 164 -8.59 -3.56 -5.94
CA ALA A 164 -7.44 -4.11 -6.66
C ALA A 164 -7.90 -4.94 -7.88
N ARG A 165 -8.95 -5.76 -7.72
CA ARG A 165 -9.56 -6.50 -8.84
C ARG A 165 -10.14 -5.57 -9.89
N ASN A 166 -10.85 -4.52 -9.49
CA ASN A 166 -11.43 -3.55 -10.42
C ASN A 166 -10.34 -2.83 -11.23
N ILE A 167 -9.26 -2.39 -10.56
CA ILE A 167 -8.12 -1.74 -11.21
C ILE A 167 -7.50 -2.69 -12.25
N TYR A 168 -7.27 -3.95 -11.87
CA TYR A 168 -6.71 -4.95 -12.77
C TYR A 168 -7.58 -5.12 -14.03
N TYR A 169 -8.89 -5.30 -13.90
CA TYR A 169 -9.78 -5.46 -15.07
C TYR A 169 -10.08 -4.19 -15.85
N SER A 170 -9.66 -3.02 -15.35
CA SER A 170 -9.86 -1.75 -16.06
C SER A 170 -8.94 -1.58 -17.28
N ASN A 171 -7.86 -2.36 -17.40
CA ASN A 171 -6.86 -2.23 -18.45
C ASN A 171 -6.30 -3.59 -18.87
N LEU A 172 -6.53 -3.97 -20.14
CA LEU A 172 -6.07 -5.24 -20.75
C LEU A 172 -4.56 -5.51 -20.62
N LYS A 173 -3.75 -4.46 -20.44
CA LYS A 173 -2.31 -4.62 -20.22
C LYS A 173 -2.00 -5.43 -18.96
N PHE A 174 -2.78 -5.30 -17.89
CA PHE A 174 -2.52 -6.07 -16.68
C PHE A 174 -2.70 -7.57 -16.90
N GLN A 175 -3.70 -7.97 -17.68
CA GLN A 175 -3.93 -9.39 -18.01
C GLN A 175 -2.84 -9.96 -18.91
N ASN A 176 -2.31 -9.15 -19.82
CA ASN A 176 -1.27 -9.59 -20.75
C ASN A 176 0.10 -9.64 -20.10
N ASP A 177 0.44 -8.60 -19.33
CA ASP A 177 1.80 -8.40 -18.81
C ASP A 177 1.99 -9.06 -17.43
N TYR A 178 0.91 -9.15 -16.64
CA TYR A 178 0.95 -9.63 -15.25
C TYR A 178 -0.23 -10.57 -14.89
N PRO A 179 -0.47 -11.66 -15.64
CA PRO A 179 -1.55 -12.61 -15.38
C PRO A 179 -1.50 -13.26 -13.99
N GLU A 180 -0.32 -13.32 -13.37
CA GLU A 180 -0.13 -13.83 -12.01
C GLU A 180 -0.82 -12.99 -10.93
N LEU A 181 -1.09 -11.70 -11.17
CA LEU A 181 -1.77 -10.84 -10.18
C LEU A 181 -3.20 -11.31 -9.89
N GLN A 182 -3.80 -12.06 -10.83
CA GLN A 182 -5.12 -12.67 -10.69
C GLN A 182 -5.07 -14.12 -10.22
N SER A 183 -4.06 -14.88 -10.63
CA SER A 183 -4.03 -16.34 -10.49
C SER A 183 -3.14 -16.85 -9.35
N GLU A 184 -2.13 -16.09 -8.93
CA GLU A 184 -1.22 -16.50 -7.87
C GLU A 184 -1.87 -16.30 -6.49
N ILE A 185 -1.82 -17.37 -5.69
CA ILE A 185 -2.34 -17.44 -4.31
C ILE A 185 -1.22 -17.54 -3.28
N SER A 186 0.01 -17.88 -3.71
CA SER A 186 1.22 -17.75 -2.91
C SER A 186 1.72 -16.30 -2.95
N TYR A 187 1.17 -15.46 -2.07
CA TYR A 187 1.51 -14.05 -2.02
C TYR A 187 3.00 -13.79 -1.75
N ILE A 188 3.68 -14.66 -0.99
CA ILE A 188 5.12 -14.51 -0.77
C ILE A 188 5.92 -14.64 -2.07
N ASN A 189 5.53 -15.59 -2.93
CA ASN A 189 6.18 -15.78 -4.23
C ASN A 189 5.83 -14.63 -5.18
N LEU A 190 4.56 -14.21 -5.19
CA LEU A 190 4.11 -13.08 -5.99
C LEU A 190 4.89 -11.82 -5.64
N ILE A 191 4.96 -11.46 -4.36
CA ILE A 191 5.63 -10.24 -3.93
C ILE A 191 7.14 -10.32 -4.18
N ARG A 192 7.80 -11.47 -3.93
CA ARG A 192 9.22 -11.62 -4.27
C ARG A 192 9.49 -11.40 -5.76
N ARG A 193 8.60 -11.89 -6.62
CA ARG A 193 8.70 -11.68 -8.07
C ARG A 193 8.49 -10.21 -8.42
N ILE A 194 7.44 -9.57 -7.91
CA ILE A 194 7.17 -8.12 -8.11
C ILE A 194 8.38 -7.30 -7.67
N VAL A 195 8.86 -7.51 -6.46
CA VAL A 195 10.03 -6.81 -5.91
C VAL A 195 11.28 -7.07 -6.77
N GLY A 196 11.47 -8.31 -7.23
CA GLY A 196 12.56 -8.66 -8.15
C GLY A 196 12.47 -7.99 -9.53
N LEU A 197 11.27 -7.89 -10.12
CA LEU A 197 11.02 -7.18 -11.38
C LEU A 197 11.29 -5.68 -11.28
N THR A 198 11.22 -5.14 -10.07
CA THR A 198 11.46 -3.74 -9.81
C THR A 198 12.90 -3.43 -9.37
N SER A 199 13.78 -4.42 -9.37
CA SER A 199 15.22 -4.20 -9.16
C SER A 199 15.86 -3.66 -10.44
N PRO A 200 16.73 -2.63 -10.37
CA PRO A 200 17.42 -2.07 -11.54
C PRO A 200 18.39 -3.07 -12.19
#